data_AF-A0A5C7I8K5-F1
#
_entry.id   AF-A0A5C7I8K5-F1
#
_cell.length_a   1.000
_cell.length_b   1.000
_cell.length_c   1.000
_cell.angle_alpha   90.00
_cell.angle_beta   90.00
_cell.angle_gamma   90.00
#
_symmetry.space_group_name_H-M   'P 1'
#
loop_
_entity.id
_entity.type
_entity.pdbx_description
1 polymer ?
#
loop_
_entity_poly.entity_id
_entity_poly.type
_entity_poly.pdbx_seq_one_letter_code
_entity_poly.pdbx_strand_id
1 'polypeptide(L)'
;MISEDNIPLEEGLMIMEEAIGKAKKIMQGYPETKFTCEEFQKYYNCVYFMSYYEPRSEKSRQLYNQLKRSLEESIETVVVPSLMCQEDDAYLLRQLVLMWSNYKLMAGRLCQFYQYLDRYFIPCGGKGLLSLNELTVHCFQDLVFKKFYCQFQAAALSLINQEREGLQIDCDLLKNVVHTFVELDEYGQTKYYEDFERAMLVDTSALYTRLASEWLLHDSAPDYIQKVYRCLSQEKRRASHYLHPRTAEMLLQIVKNQLLEQPANKLFEKKEAENSGITMDYQEMLSKCAAMTLEGGSSVSTTEEWLAANKC
;
A
#
# COMPACT_ATOMS: atom_id res chain seq x y z
N MET A 1 12.77 -44.82 -23.31
CA MET A 1 11.99 -43.71 -23.93
C MET A 1 10.59 -43.82 -23.37
N ILE A 2 10.27 -43.03 -22.35
CA ILE A 2 8.90 -42.88 -21.87
C ILE A 2 8.17 -42.15 -23.00
N SER A 3 7.08 -42.71 -23.51
CA SER A 3 6.27 -42.06 -24.54
C SER A 3 5.82 -40.69 -24.02
N GLU A 4 6.15 -39.63 -24.75
CA GLU A 4 5.87 -38.22 -24.39
C GLU A 4 4.37 -37.89 -24.25
N ASP A 5 3.48 -38.86 -24.48
CA ASP A 5 2.03 -38.68 -24.59
C ASP A 5 1.22 -38.98 -23.30
N ASN A 6 1.81 -39.46 -22.19
CA ASN A 6 1.03 -39.64 -20.95
C ASN A 6 1.89 -39.70 -19.67
N ILE A 7 2.18 -38.54 -19.08
CA ILE A 7 2.88 -38.47 -17.79
C ILE A 7 1.94 -38.97 -16.67
N PRO A 8 2.35 -40.00 -15.89
CA PRO A 8 1.63 -40.44 -14.70
C PRO A 8 1.48 -39.30 -13.69
N LEU A 9 0.37 -39.27 -12.94
CA LEU A 9 0.10 -38.19 -11.98
C LEU A 9 1.24 -38.03 -10.97
N GLU A 10 1.68 -39.13 -10.36
CA GLU A 10 2.75 -39.12 -9.35
C GLU A 10 4.07 -38.54 -9.88
N GLU A 11 4.46 -38.98 -11.08
CA GLU A 11 5.70 -38.53 -11.73
C GLU A 11 5.65 -37.04 -12.05
N GLY A 12 4.51 -36.57 -12.59
CA GLY A 12 4.31 -35.17 -12.90
C GLY A 12 4.28 -34.28 -11.65
N LEU A 13 3.66 -34.74 -10.56
CA LEU A 13 3.67 -34.01 -9.29
C LEU A 13 5.08 -33.90 -8.72
N MET A 14 5.90 -34.95 -8.78
CA MET A 14 7.31 -34.89 -8.34
C MET A 14 8.15 -33.92 -9.17
N ILE A 15 7.96 -33.89 -10.50
CA ILE A 15 8.64 -32.92 -11.38
C ILE A 15 8.28 -31.48 -10.97
N MET A 16 7.03 -31.23 -10.64
CA MET A 16 6.58 -29.92 -10.19
C MET A 16 7.05 -29.58 -8.77
N GLU A 17 7.19 -30.57 -7.87
CA GLU A 17 7.80 -30.37 -6.55
C GLU A 17 9.26 -29.94 -6.64
N GLU A 18 10.02 -30.46 -7.61
CA GLU A 18 11.38 -30.01 -7.90
C GLU A 18 11.40 -28.51 -8.28
N ALA A 19 10.49 -28.09 -9.16
CA ALA A 19 10.34 -26.71 -9.58
C ALA A 19 9.96 -25.79 -8.41
N ILE A 20 9.00 -26.24 -7.60
CA ILE A 20 8.53 -25.57 -6.38
C ILE A 20 9.67 -25.41 -5.38
N GLY A 21 10.41 -26.49 -5.09
CA GLY A 21 11.53 -26.48 -4.16
C GLY A 21 12.62 -25.51 -4.60
N LYS A 22 12.90 -25.44 -5.91
CA LYS A 22 13.83 -24.44 -6.46
C LYS A 22 13.28 -23.02 -6.33
N ALA A 23 12.00 -22.80 -6.64
CA ALA A 23 11.36 -21.49 -6.51
C ALA A 23 11.32 -21.00 -5.05
N LYS A 24 11.09 -21.90 -4.08
CA LYS A 24 11.11 -21.58 -2.64
C LYS A 24 12.45 -21.01 -2.17
N LYS A 25 13.56 -21.26 -2.87
CA LYS A 25 14.86 -20.61 -2.54
C LYS A 25 14.83 -19.09 -2.70
N ILE A 26 13.99 -18.57 -3.59
CA ILE A 26 13.76 -17.12 -3.76
C ILE A 26 13.24 -16.53 -2.44
N MET A 27 12.30 -17.21 -1.79
CA MET A 27 11.76 -16.80 -0.49
C MET A 27 12.79 -16.85 0.63
N GLN A 28 13.72 -17.80 0.56
CA GLN A 28 14.79 -18.01 1.56
C GLN A 28 15.96 -17.02 1.41
N GLY A 29 15.83 -15.97 0.59
CA GLY A 29 16.86 -14.95 0.43
C GLY A 29 17.81 -15.16 -0.75
N TYR A 30 17.46 -16.05 -1.70
CA TYR A 30 18.22 -16.23 -2.94
C TYR A 30 17.43 -15.73 -4.16
N PRO A 31 17.18 -14.41 -4.29
CA PRO A 31 16.35 -13.85 -5.37
C PRO A 31 16.97 -14.05 -6.76
N GLU A 32 18.28 -14.28 -6.84
CA GLU A 32 19.00 -14.58 -8.08
C GLU A 32 18.81 -16.02 -8.57
N THR A 33 17.96 -16.82 -7.92
CA THR A 33 17.65 -18.18 -8.36
C THR A 33 17.07 -18.14 -9.78
N LYS A 34 17.88 -18.58 -10.74
CA LYS A 34 17.51 -18.63 -12.16
C LYS A 34 17.06 -20.03 -12.56
N PHE A 35 16.13 -20.07 -13.50
CA PHE A 35 15.74 -21.27 -14.21
C PHE A 35 16.43 -21.27 -15.58
N THR A 36 17.03 -22.40 -15.95
CA THR A 36 17.59 -22.58 -17.30
C THR A 36 16.45 -22.75 -18.31
N CYS A 37 16.73 -22.56 -19.61
CA CYS A 37 15.73 -22.80 -20.65
C CYS A 37 15.24 -24.26 -20.63
N GLU A 38 16.14 -25.21 -20.36
CA GLU A 38 15.82 -26.64 -20.28
C GLU A 38 14.89 -26.95 -19.09
N GLU A 39 15.17 -26.37 -17.92
CA GLU A 39 14.30 -26.50 -16.74
C GLU A 39 12.93 -25.88 -17.00
N PHE A 40 12.90 -24.68 -17.61
CA PHE A 40 11.64 -24.01 -17.94
C PHE A 40 10.79 -24.86 -18.88
N GLN A 41 11.40 -25.38 -19.96
CA GLN A 41 10.72 -26.28 -20.90
C GLN A 41 10.25 -27.56 -20.21
N LYS A 42 11.07 -28.17 -19.36
CA LYS A 42 10.72 -29.37 -18.59
C LYS A 42 9.45 -29.14 -17.76
N TYR A 43 9.42 -28.08 -16.94
CA TYR A 43 8.29 -27.82 -16.05
C TYR A 43 7.03 -27.39 -16.80
N TYR A 44 7.16 -26.52 -17.81
CA TYR A 44 6.02 -26.12 -18.63
C TYR A 44 5.42 -27.30 -19.41
N ASN A 45 6.26 -28.12 -20.05
CA ASN A 45 5.81 -29.29 -20.79
C ASN A 45 5.15 -30.32 -19.87
N CYS A 46 5.64 -30.48 -18.64
CA CYS A 46 5.01 -31.34 -17.65
C CYS A 46 3.55 -30.93 -17.39
N VAL A 47 3.29 -29.66 -17.08
CA VAL A 47 1.93 -29.15 -16.88
C VAL A 47 1.09 -29.30 -18.15
N TYR A 48 1.67 -28.96 -19.32
CA TYR A 48 1.00 -29.09 -20.60
C TYR A 48 0.53 -30.54 -20.84
N PHE A 49 1.43 -31.53 -20.81
CA PHE A 49 1.09 -32.93 -21.10
C PHE A 49 0.12 -33.53 -20.09
N MET A 50 0.19 -33.12 -18.82
CA MET A 50 -0.76 -33.56 -17.79
C MET A 50 -2.17 -33.01 -18.00
N SER A 51 -2.31 -31.85 -18.64
CA SER A 51 -3.58 -31.14 -18.82
C SER A 51 -4.11 -31.12 -20.27
N TYR A 52 -3.31 -31.57 -21.23
CA TYR A 52 -3.61 -31.48 -22.67
C TYR A 52 -4.80 -32.35 -23.09
N TYR A 53 -4.81 -33.62 -22.70
CA TYR A 53 -5.81 -34.59 -23.20
C TYR A 53 -7.20 -34.39 -22.62
N GLU A 54 -7.29 -33.89 -21.39
CA GLU A 54 -8.57 -33.62 -20.74
C GLU A 54 -8.40 -32.47 -19.75
N PRO A 55 -8.75 -31.23 -20.15
CA PRO A 55 -8.61 -30.05 -19.31
C PRO A 55 -9.37 -30.20 -17.99
N ARG A 56 -10.54 -30.86 -17.99
CA ARG A 56 -11.33 -31.21 -16.80
C ARG A 56 -10.82 -32.40 -15.99
N SER A 57 -9.64 -32.93 -16.33
CA SER A 57 -9.10 -34.09 -15.64
C SER A 57 -8.82 -33.80 -14.17
N GLU A 58 -8.89 -34.87 -13.38
CA GLU A 58 -8.42 -34.87 -12.00
C GLU A 58 -6.98 -34.38 -11.90
N LYS A 59 -6.14 -34.65 -12.92
CA LYS A 59 -4.74 -34.23 -12.96
C LYS A 59 -4.58 -32.69 -12.93
N SER A 60 -5.31 -31.96 -13.78
CA SER A 60 -5.30 -30.49 -13.80
C SER A 60 -5.72 -29.89 -12.46
N ARG A 61 -6.73 -30.49 -11.82
CA ARG A 61 -7.21 -30.08 -10.50
C ARG A 61 -6.18 -30.32 -9.40
N GLN A 62 -5.49 -31.46 -9.44
CA GLN A 62 -4.41 -31.78 -8.50
C GLN A 62 -3.23 -30.82 -8.67
N LEU A 63 -2.84 -30.48 -9.90
CA LEU A 63 -1.79 -29.48 -10.17
C LEU A 63 -2.15 -28.09 -9.63
N TYR A 64 -3.38 -27.63 -9.85
CA TYR A 64 -3.86 -26.36 -9.29
C TYR A 64 -3.83 -26.37 -7.76
N ASN A 65 -4.31 -27.45 -7.14
CA ASN A 65 -4.30 -27.60 -5.69
C ASN A 65 -2.87 -27.70 -5.12
N GLN A 66 -1.95 -28.34 -5.83
CA GLN A 66 -0.53 -28.43 -5.46
C GLN A 66 0.11 -27.03 -5.44
N LEU A 67 -0.12 -26.23 -6.49
CA LEU A 67 0.35 -24.84 -6.52
C LEU A 67 -0.22 -24.04 -5.35
N LYS A 68 -1.54 -24.11 -5.11
CA LYS A 68 -2.19 -23.43 -3.99
C LYS A 68 -1.53 -23.81 -2.66
N ARG A 69 -1.41 -25.11 -2.35
CA ARG A 69 -0.79 -25.58 -1.10
C ARG A 69 0.65 -25.11 -0.98
N SER A 70 1.41 -25.13 -2.07
CA SER A 70 2.80 -24.66 -2.06
C SER A 70 2.91 -23.16 -1.75
N LEU A 71 2.01 -22.34 -2.30
CA LEU A 71 1.98 -20.90 -2.00
C LEU A 71 1.65 -20.65 -0.52
N GLU A 72 0.61 -21.31 -0.01
CA GLU A 72 0.19 -21.24 1.39
C GLU A 72 1.31 -21.70 2.34
N GLU A 73 1.92 -22.85 2.08
CA GLU A 73 3.04 -23.38 2.88
C GLU A 73 4.25 -22.43 2.87
N SER A 74 4.57 -21.82 1.73
CA SER A 74 5.68 -20.86 1.64
C SER A 74 5.43 -19.62 2.48
N ILE A 75 4.17 -19.17 2.55
CA ILE A 75 3.78 -18.05 3.41
C ILE A 75 3.89 -18.46 4.89
N GLU A 76 3.33 -19.60 5.27
CA GLU A 76 3.30 -20.05 6.67
C GLU A 76 4.69 -20.38 7.22
N THR A 77 5.59 -20.91 6.39
CA THR A 77 6.93 -21.35 6.82
C THR A 77 8.00 -20.26 6.75
N VAL A 78 7.86 -19.27 5.87
CA VAL A 78 8.89 -18.23 5.65
C VAL A 78 8.37 -16.84 5.99
N VAL A 79 7.22 -16.44 5.43
CA VAL A 79 6.72 -15.06 5.57
C VAL A 79 6.21 -14.80 6.98
N VAL A 80 5.32 -15.65 7.49
CA VAL A 80 4.70 -15.47 8.81
C VAL A 80 5.75 -15.45 9.93
N PRO A 81 6.74 -16.36 9.99
CA PRO A 81 7.77 -16.29 11.01
C PRO A 81 8.65 -15.04 10.92
N SER A 82 8.95 -14.57 9.70
CA SER A 82 9.76 -13.35 9.50
C SER A 82 9.02 -12.10 10.01
N LEU A 83 7.70 -12.06 9.88
CA LEU A 83 6.85 -10.95 10.36
C LEU A 83 6.57 -11.00 11.87
N MET A 84 6.71 -12.16 12.50
CA MET A 84 6.54 -12.32 13.95
C MET A 84 7.77 -11.89 14.76
N CYS A 85 8.88 -11.55 14.09
CA CYS A 85 10.08 -11.04 14.73
C CYS A 85 9.80 -9.63 15.29
N GLN A 86 9.85 -9.49 16.62
CA GLN A 86 9.54 -8.24 17.31
C GLN A 86 10.81 -7.43 17.59
N GLU A 87 11.17 -6.55 16.65
CA GLU A 87 12.27 -5.59 16.85
C GLU A 87 11.75 -4.16 16.87
N ASP A 88 11.11 -3.69 15.79
CA ASP A 88 10.64 -2.30 15.63
C ASP A 88 9.56 -2.18 14.51
N ASP A 89 8.77 -1.11 14.53
CA ASP A 89 7.76 -0.74 13.53
C ASP A 89 8.39 -0.62 12.12
N ALA A 90 9.54 0.07 12.02
CA ALA A 90 10.25 0.22 10.75
C ALA A 90 10.76 -1.13 10.21
N TYR A 91 11.23 -1.99 11.12
CA TYR A 91 11.69 -3.33 10.77
C TYR A 91 10.53 -4.20 10.26
N LEU A 92 9.38 -4.19 10.94
CA LEU A 92 8.19 -4.92 10.52
C LEU A 92 7.77 -4.54 9.09
N LEU A 93 7.75 -3.24 8.78
CA LEU A 93 7.39 -2.74 7.45
C LEU A 93 8.44 -3.11 6.39
N ARG A 94 9.73 -3.09 6.73
CA ARG A 94 10.80 -3.57 5.83
C ARG A 94 10.64 -5.05 5.51
N GLN A 95 10.35 -5.86 6.52
CA GLN A 95 10.09 -7.28 6.32
C GLN A 95 8.85 -7.52 5.47
N LEU A 96 7.77 -6.75 5.66
CA LEU A 96 6.58 -6.81 4.80
C LEU A 96 6.94 -6.57 3.32
N VAL A 97 7.61 -5.46 3.03
CA VAL A 97 7.97 -5.09 1.64
C VAL A 97 8.91 -6.14 1.02
N LEU A 98 9.91 -6.59 1.78
CA LEU A 98 10.86 -7.61 1.32
C LEU A 98 10.18 -8.95 1.05
N MET A 99 9.37 -9.45 1.99
CA MET A 99 8.69 -10.72 1.87
C MET A 99 7.65 -10.69 0.75
N TRP A 100 6.91 -9.59 0.58
CA TRP A 100 5.98 -9.42 -0.52
C TRP A 100 6.70 -9.46 -1.88
N SER A 101 7.81 -8.75 -2.01
CA SER A 101 8.62 -8.72 -3.24
C SER A 101 9.16 -10.11 -3.60
N ASN A 102 9.76 -10.82 -2.64
CA ASN A 102 10.26 -12.18 -2.83
C ASN A 102 9.13 -13.16 -3.19
N TYR A 103 7.97 -13.02 -2.54
CA TYR A 103 6.80 -13.84 -2.79
C TYR A 103 6.27 -13.65 -4.20
N LYS A 104 6.14 -12.40 -4.66
CA LYS A 104 5.76 -12.09 -6.04
C LYS A 104 6.73 -12.67 -7.06
N LEU A 105 8.03 -12.60 -6.80
CA LEU A 105 9.04 -13.19 -7.70
C LEU A 105 8.88 -14.71 -7.78
N MET A 106 8.79 -15.39 -6.64
CA MET A 106 8.58 -16.84 -6.60
C MET A 106 7.27 -17.24 -7.29
N ALA A 107 6.16 -16.63 -6.90
CA ALA A 107 4.84 -16.95 -7.42
C ALA A 107 4.74 -16.65 -8.93
N GLY A 108 5.33 -15.55 -9.40
CA GLY A 108 5.41 -15.22 -10.82
C GLY A 108 6.14 -16.29 -11.63
N ARG A 109 7.23 -16.89 -11.10
CA ARG A 109 7.90 -18.02 -11.75
C ARG A 109 7.02 -19.26 -11.80
N LEU A 110 6.34 -19.57 -10.69
CA LEU A 110 5.42 -20.71 -10.64
C LEU A 110 4.26 -20.51 -11.63
N CYS A 111 3.60 -19.35 -11.62
CA CYS A 111 2.51 -19.03 -12.55
C CYS A 111 2.91 -19.21 -14.03
N GLN A 112 4.17 -18.94 -14.39
CA GLN A 112 4.67 -19.18 -15.75
C GLN A 112 4.70 -20.67 -16.11
N PHE A 113 5.11 -21.55 -15.19
CA PHE A 113 5.08 -23.00 -15.44
C PHE A 113 3.65 -23.53 -15.54
N TYR A 114 2.73 -22.98 -14.73
CA TYR A 114 1.33 -23.39 -14.69
C TYR A 114 0.43 -22.65 -15.70
N GLN A 115 0.97 -21.80 -16.57
CA GLN A 115 0.21 -20.89 -17.44
C GLN A 115 -0.84 -21.60 -18.31
N TYR A 116 -0.59 -22.86 -18.67
CA TYR A 116 -1.57 -23.67 -19.42
C TYR A 116 -2.89 -23.87 -18.64
N LEU A 117 -2.83 -24.01 -17.32
CA LEU A 117 -4.03 -24.12 -16.48
C LEU A 117 -4.87 -22.85 -16.52
N ASP A 118 -4.23 -21.68 -16.47
CA ASP A 118 -4.90 -20.39 -16.52
C ASP A 118 -5.66 -20.20 -17.85
N ARG A 119 -5.08 -20.70 -18.94
CA ARG A 119 -5.64 -20.57 -20.29
C ARG A 119 -6.75 -21.58 -20.61
N TYR A 120 -6.67 -22.81 -20.08
CA TYR A 120 -7.54 -23.90 -20.52
C TYR A 120 -8.31 -24.62 -19.41
N PHE A 121 -7.76 -24.71 -18.19
CA PHE A 121 -8.44 -25.37 -17.07
C PHE A 121 -9.39 -24.43 -16.33
N ILE A 122 -8.89 -23.26 -15.93
CA ILE A 122 -9.64 -22.28 -15.12
C ILE A 122 -10.92 -21.80 -15.83
N PRO A 123 -10.91 -21.45 -17.14
CA PRO A 123 -12.13 -21.09 -17.86
C PRO A 123 -13.13 -22.25 -17.98
N CYS A 124 -12.66 -23.50 -17.95
CA CYS A 124 -13.47 -24.70 -18.10
C CYS A 124 -14.03 -25.25 -16.78
N GLY A 125 -13.51 -24.79 -15.63
CA GLY A 125 -13.76 -25.32 -14.28
C GLY A 125 -14.93 -24.69 -13.52
N GLY A 126 -15.66 -23.74 -14.10
CA GLY A 126 -16.86 -23.12 -13.52
C GLY A 126 -16.60 -21.92 -12.62
N LYS A 127 -17.68 -21.29 -12.12
CA LYS A 127 -17.63 -20.11 -11.24
C LYS A 127 -17.05 -20.52 -9.87
N GLY A 128 -15.78 -20.24 -9.64
CA GLY A 128 -15.14 -20.47 -8.32
C GLY A 128 -13.63 -20.67 -8.35
N LEU A 129 -13.02 -20.92 -9.52
CA LEU A 129 -11.56 -20.94 -9.66
C LEU A 129 -11.05 -19.52 -9.91
N LEU A 130 -10.03 -19.11 -9.15
CA LEU A 130 -9.30 -17.87 -9.34
C LEU A 130 -8.24 -18.09 -10.43
N SER A 131 -7.93 -17.05 -11.20
CA SER A 131 -6.71 -17.07 -12.03
C SER A 131 -5.48 -17.28 -11.15
N LEU A 132 -4.37 -17.73 -11.74
CA LEU A 132 -3.15 -18.01 -10.96
C LEU A 132 -2.61 -16.75 -10.25
N ASN A 133 -2.77 -15.58 -10.87
CA ASN A 133 -2.39 -14.31 -10.28
C ASN A 133 -3.33 -13.91 -9.12
N GLU A 134 -4.65 -14.03 -9.32
CA GLU A 134 -5.63 -13.78 -8.25
C GLU A 134 -5.44 -14.73 -7.07
N LEU A 135 -5.18 -16.02 -7.33
CA LEU A 135 -4.88 -17.02 -6.31
C LEU A 135 -3.65 -16.63 -5.48
N THR A 136 -2.58 -16.19 -6.15
CA THR A 136 -1.34 -15.76 -5.51
C THR A 136 -1.58 -14.62 -4.54
N VAL A 137 -2.31 -13.59 -4.98
CA VAL A 137 -2.63 -12.42 -4.15
C VAL A 137 -3.58 -12.81 -3.01
N HIS A 138 -4.61 -13.60 -3.30
CA HIS A 138 -5.59 -14.07 -2.32
C HIS A 138 -4.94 -14.86 -1.17
N CYS A 139 -4.01 -15.79 -1.48
CA CYS A 139 -3.28 -16.52 -0.45
C CYS A 139 -2.49 -15.58 0.47
N PHE A 140 -1.85 -14.55 -0.08
CA PHE A 140 -1.11 -13.58 0.72
C PHE A 140 -2.04 -12.70 1.55
N GLN A 141 -3.18 -12.27 1.00
CA GLN A 141 -4.18 -11.49 1.73
C GLN A 141 -4.75 -12.25 2.93
N ASP A 142 -5.16 -13.51 2.71
CA ASP A 142 -5.80 -14.33 3.74
C ASP A 142 -4.86 -14.71 4.87
N LEU A 143 -3.61 -15.07 4.55
CA LEU A 143 -2.67 -15.60 5.54
C LEU A 143 -1.83 -14.50 6.21
N VAL A 144 -1.57 -13.39 5.51
CA VAL A 144 -0.73 -12.29 6.01
C VAL A 144 -1.58 -11.09 6.39
N PHE A 145 -2.21 -10.42 5.42
CA PHE A 145 -2.87 -9.14 5.69
C PHE A 145 -4.03 -9.27 6.67
N LYS A 146 -4.89 -10.28 6.54
CA LYS A 146 -5.98 -10.50 7.49
C LYS A 146 -5.52 -10.64 8.94
N LYS A 147 -4.29 -11.12 9.16
CA LYS A 147 -3.71 -11.35 10.49
C LYS A 147 -2.91 -10.17 11.01
N PHE A 148 -2.14 -9.50 10.14
CA PHE A 148 -1.14 -8.51 10.54
C PHE A 148 -1.48 -7.07 10.14
N TYR A 149 -2.55 -6.84 9.37
CA TYR A 149 -2.86 -5.52 8.81
C TYR A 149 -2.96 -4.42 9.87
N CYS A 150 -3.59 -4.68 11.02
CA CYS A 150 -3.66 -3.69 12.10
C CYS A 150 -2.27 -3.26 12.60
N GLN A 151 -1.29 -4.18 12.62
CA GLN A 151 0.09 -3.86 13.01
C GLN A 151 0.80 -3.07 11.92
N PHE A 152 0.62 -3.44 10.64
CA PHE A 152 1.18 -2.68 9.52
C PHE A 152 0.63 -1.27 9.42
N GLN A 153 -0.69 -1.12 9.61
CA GLN A 153 -1.37 0.17 9.62
C GLN A 153 -0.85 1.03 10.78
N ALA A 154 -0.78 0.49 12.00
CA ALA A 154 -0.28 1.21 13.17
C ALA A 154 1.20 1.62 13.00
N ALA A 155 2.06 0.71 12.51
CA ALA A 155 3.47 1.00 12.25
C ALA A 155 3.65 2.09 11.18
N ALA A 156 2.85 2.06 10.10
CA ALA A 156 2.91 3.09 9.06
C ALA A 156 2.48 4.47 9.58
N LEU A 157 1.43 4.54 10.39
CA LEU A 157 1.00 5.78 11.05
C LEU A 157 2.03 6.29 12.06
N SER A 158 2.65 5.38 12.82
CA SER A 158 3.74 5.66 13.76
C SER A 158 4.90 6.36 13.04
N LEU A 159 5.37 5.82 11.90
CA LEU A 159 6.43 6.46 11.11
C LEU A 159 6.05 7.85 10.59
N ILE A 160 4.81 8.04 10.13
CA ILE A 160 4.33 9.37 9.67
C ILE A 160 4.36 10.37 10.83
N ASN A 161 3.95 9.95 12.02
CA ASN A 161 3.96 10.80 13.21
C ASN A 161 5.38 11.10 13.71
N GLN A 162 6.30 10.13 13.63
CA GLN A 162 7.72 10.37 13.89
C GLN A 162 8.30 11.42 12.92
N GLU A 163 7.96 11.36 11.63
CA GLU A 163 8.39 12.37 10.66
C GLU A 163 7.83 13.77 10.99
N ARG A 164 6.57 13.84 11.47
CA ARG A 164 5.95 15.09 11.93
C ARG A 164 6.66 15.69 13.14
N GLU A 165 7.19 14.86 14.03
CA GLU A 165 7.99 15.27 15.18
C GLU A 165 9.42 15.70 14.80
N GLY A 166 9.80 15.56 13.52
CA GLY A 166 11.09 15.97 12.99
C GLY A 166 12.15 14.86 13.01
N LEU A 167 11.75 13.62 13.28
CA LEU A 167 12.63 12.46 13.15
C LEU A 167 12.87 12.13 11.68
N GLN A 168 14.08 11.67 11.36
CA GLN A 168 14.38 11.16 10.03
C GLN A 168 13.82 9.76 9.86
N ILE A 169 12.97 9.59 8.87
CA ILE A 169 12.40 8.29 8.50
C ILE A 169 12.84 7.89 7.09
N ASP A 170 12.68 6.60 6.80
CA ASP A 170 12.85 6.05 5.47
C ASP A 170 11.57 6.29 4.65
N CYS A 171 11.54 7.40 3.90
CA CYS A 171 10.35 7.78 3.13
C CYS A 171 10.09 6.82 1.95
N ASP A 172 11.13 6.20 1.40
CA ASP A 172 11.01 5.19 0.34
C ASP A 172 10.35 3.91 0.87
N LEU A 173 10.66 3.52 2.12
CA LEU A 173 9.96 2.43 2.79
C LEU A 173 8.46 2.70 2.89
N LEU A 174 8.05 3.87 3.40
CA LEU A 174 6.64 4.24 3.50
C LEU A 174 5.95 4.22 2.14
N LYS A 175 6.61 4.75 1.10
CA LYS A 175 6.11 4.70 -0.28
C LYS A 175 5.87 3.28 -0.77
N ASN A 176 6.81 2.36 -0.50
CA ASN A 176 6.70 0.96 -0.89
C ASN A 176 5.59 0.22 -0.10
N VAL A 177 5.40 0.55 1.18
CA VAL A 177 4.29 0.01 1.99
C VAL A 177 2.95 0.49 1.45
N VAL A 178 2.80 1.79 1.20
CA VAL A 178 1.59 2.37 0.61
C VAL A 178 1.30 1.74 -0.75
N HIS A 179 2.32 1.58 -1.59
CA HIS A 179 2.18 0.91 -2.88
C HIS A 179 1.71 -0.55 -2.72
N THR A 180 2.22 -1.26 -1.71
CA THR A 180 1.78 -2.64 -1.40
C THR A 180 0.29 -2.67 -1.01
N PHE A 181 -0.20 -1.71 -0.22
CA PHE A 181 -1.63 -1.62 0.11
C PHE A 181 -2.50 -1.38 -1.12
N VAL A 182 -2.07 -0.47 -2.01
CA VAL A 182 -2.78 -0.18 -3.26
C VAL A 182 -2.81 -1.40 -4.20
N GLU A 183 -1.67 -2.08 -4.36
CA GLU A 183 -1.55 -3.26 -5.23
C GLU A 183 -2.48 -4.39 -4.77
N LEU A 184 -2.64 -4.59 -3.46
CA LEU A 184 -3.52 -5.62 -2.93
C LEU A 184 -5.00 -5.28 -3.12
N ASP A 185 -5.37 -4.00 -3.10
CA ASP A 185 -6.75 -3.55 -3.29
C ASP A 185 -7.29 -3.82 -4.70
N GLU A 186 -6.41 -4.02 -5.70
CA GLU A 186 -6.79 -4.33 -7.08
C GLU A 186 -7.46 -5.71 -7.22
N TYR A 187 -7.09 -6.67 -6.36
CA TYR A 187 -7.53 -8.07 -6.46
C TYR A 187 -8.50 -8.49 -5.34
N GLY A 188 -8.61 -7.68 -4.29
CA GLY A 188 -9.37 -8.01 -3.08
C GLY A 188 -10.77 -7.37 -3.00
N GLN A 189 -11.65 -7.99 -2.22
CA GLN A 189 -12.88 -7.32 -1.73
C GLN A 189 -12.56 -6.31 -0.62
N THR A 190 -11.55 -6.59 0.21
CA THR A 190 -11.08 -5.71 1.28
C THR A 190 -10.22 -4.59 0.69
N LYS A 191 -10.46 -3.35 1.14
CA LYS A 191 -9.76 -2.14 0.70
C LYS A 191 -8.81 -1.64 1.77
N TYR A 192 -7.63 -2.25 1.83
CA TYR A 192 -6.57 -1.95 2.79
C TYR A 192 -6.02 -0.54 2.65
N TYR A 193 -5.93 0.00 1.43
CA TYR A 193 -5.49 1.39 1.25
C TYR A 193 -6.56 2.38 1.73
N GLU A 194 -7.83 2.14 1.42
CA GLU A 194 -8.94 3.01 1.88
C GLU A 194 -9.06 3.04 3.40
N ASP A 195 -8.89 1.88 4.06
CA ASP A 195 -8.90 1.79 5.52
C ASP A 195 -7.69 2.52 6.14
N PHE A 196 -6.51 2.41 5.54
CA PHE A 196 -5.31 3.16 5.95
C PHE A 196 -5.49 4.66 5.75
N GLU A 197 -6.00 5.09 4.58
CA GLU A 197 -6.32 6.48 4.29
C GLU A 197 -7.25 7.04 5.36
N ARG A 198 -8.36 6.36 5.66
CA ARG A 198 -9.32 6.79 6.67
C ARG A 198 -8.67 6.95 8.04
N ALA A 199 -7.90 5.96 8.49
CA ALA A 199 -7.22 6.00 9.78
C ALA A 199 -6.24 7.18 9.86
N MET A 200 -5.45 7.38 8.80
CA MET A 200 -4.50 8.49 8.70
C MET A 200 -5.18 9.85 8.71
N LEU A 201 -6.30 10.01 8.01
CA LEU A 201 -7.04 11.27 7.97
C LEU A 201 -7.65 11.62 9.33
N VAL A 202 -8.16 10.62 10.06
CA VAL A 202 -8.68 10.80 11.44
C VAL A 202 -7.56 11.20 12.39
N ASP A 203 -6.43 10.50 12.37
CA ASP A 203 -5.26 10.81 13.20
C ASP A 203 -4.73 12.22 12.92
N THR A 204 -4.60 12.57 11.63
CA THR A 204 -4.16 13.90 11.18
C THR A 204 -5.12 14.99 11.65
N SER A 205 -6.43 14.76 11.52
CA SER A 205 -7.43 15.71 11.99
C SER A 205 -7.29 15.95 13.50
N ALA A 206 -7.21 14.88 14.30
CA ALA A 206 -7.09 15.00 15.76
C ALA A 206 -5.81 15.73 16.18
N LEU A 207 -4.68 15.43 15.53
CA LEU A 207 -3.40 16.11 15.75
C LEU A 207 -3.51 17.62 15.51
N TYR A 208 -4.01 18.04 14.34
CA TYR A 208 -4.09 19.46 14.00
C TYR A 208 -5.17 20.22 14.78
N THR A 209 -6.28 19.59 15.17
CA THR A 209 -7.25 20.20 16.10
C THR A 209 -6.61 20.52 17.46
N ARG A 210 -5.80 19.60 17.99
CA ARG A 210 -5.07 19.81 19.25
C ARG A 210 -4.04 20.93 19.11
N LEU A 211 -3.22 20.89 18.07
CA LEU A 211 -2.20 21.92 17.81
C LEU A 211 -2.83 23.31 17.61
N ALA A 212 -3.93 23.41 16.85
CA ALA A 212 -4.65 24.66 16.67
C ALA A 212 -5.10 25.24 18.01
N SER A 213 -5.67 24.42 18.89
CA SER A 213 -6.15 24.86 20.21
C SER A 213 -5.00 25.35 21.10
N GLU A 214 -3.86 24.68 21.07
CA GLU A 214 -2.65 25.05 21.83
C GLU A 214 -2.04 26.36 21.31
N TRP A 215 -1.86 26.49 20.00
CA TRP A 215 -1.29 27.70 19.40
C TRP A 215 -2.19 28.91 19.55
N LEU A 216 -3.51 28.74 19.44
CA LEU A 216 -4.48 29.82 19.71
C LEU A 216 -4.41 30.33 21.14
N LEU A 217 -4.00 29.50 22.11
CA LEU A 217 -3.84 29.93 23.50
C LEU A 217 -2.53 30.71 23.70
N HIS A 218 -1.43 30.22 23.12
CA HIS A 218 -0.07 30.69 23.45
C HIS A 218 0.55 31.68 22.46
N ASP A 219 0.23 31.59 21.17
CA ASP A 219 0.92 32.33 20.11
C ASP A 219 0.14 33.57 19.64
N SER A 220 0.83 34.60 19.15
CA SER A 220 0.18 35.75 18.51
C SER A 220 -0.52 35.35 17.19
N ALA A 221 -1.48 36.15 16.70
CA ALA A 221 -2.10 35.90 15.40
C ALA A 221 -1.10 35.72 14.23
N PRO A 222 -0.06 36.57 14.07
CA PRO A 222 0.94 36.38 13.01
C PRO A 222 1.81 35.13 13.21
N ASP A 223 2.21 34.82 14.45
CA ASP A 223 2.99 33.60 14.74
C ASP A 223 2.17 32.33 14.44
N TYR A 224 0.87 32.34 14.78
CA TYR A 224 -0.06 31.27 14.46
C TYR A 224 -0.10 31.01 12.95
N ILE A 225 -0.33 32.05 12.13
CA ILE A 225 -0.40 31.90 10.67
C ILE A 225 0.95 31.47 10.08
N GLN A 226 2.06 31.96 10.63
CA GLN A 226 3.38 31.50 10.22
C GLN A 226 3.58 30.00 10.47
N LYS A 227 3.12 29.47 11.62
CA LYS A 227 3.14 28.04 11.93
C LYS A 227 2.22 27.25 11.00
N VAL A 228 1.00 27.74 10.75
CA VAL A 228 0.05 27.11 9.81
C VAL A 228 0.65 26.97 8.42
N TYR A 229 1.28 28.04 7.89
CA TYR A 229 1.96 28.00 6.59
C TYR A 229 3.05 26.93 6.53
N ARG A 230 3.88 26.83 7.59
CA ARG A 230 4.94 25.82 7.68
C ARG A 230 4.36 24.42 7.72
N CYS A 231 3.32 24.17 8.51
CA CYS A 231 2.66 22.87 8.60
C CYS A 231 2.04 22.44 7.27
N LEU A 232 1.30 23.32 6.60
CA LEU A 232 0.73 23.03 5.29
C LEU A 232 1.81 22.71 4.25
N SER A 233 2.90 23.46 4.24
CA SER A 233 4.03 23.24 3.32
C SER A 233 4.71 21.89 3.59
N GLN A 234 4.89 21.52 4.86
CA GLN A 234 5.48 20.25 5.26
C GLN A 234 4.57 19.06 4.93
N GLU A 235 3.26 19.15 5.23
CA GLU A 235 2.28 18.12 4.87
C GLU A 235 2.19 17.95 3.35
N LYS A 236 2.20 19.04 2.59
CA LYS A 236 2.21 18.97 1.12
C LYS A 236 3.41 18.18 0.62
N ARG A 237 4.60 18.47 1.14
CA ARG A 237 5.83 17.76 0.79
C ARG A 237 5.75 16.27 1.17
N ARG A 238 5.37 15.97 2.41
CA ARG A 238 5.26 14.59 2.94
C ARG A 238 4.26 13.77 2.13
N ALA A 239 3.05 14.28 1.96
CA ALA A 239 2.00 13.62 1.21
C ALA A 239 2.39 13.39 -0.27
N SER A 240 3.06 14.34 -0.91
CA SER A 240 3.52 14.18 -2.30
C SER A 240 4.59 13.12 -2.49
N HIS A 241 5.31 12.74 -1.42
CA HIS A 241 6.45 11.84 -1.52
C HIS A 241 6.02 10.36 -1.51
N TYR A 242 5.06 10.00 -0.66
CA TYR A 242 4.69 8.61 -0.42
C TYR A 242 3.17 8.31 -0.47
N LEU A 243 2.27 9.29 -0.58
CA LEU A 243 0.82 9.06 -0.68
C LEU A 243 0.31 9.16 -2.12
N HIS A 244 -0.86 8.57 -2.38
CA HIS A 244 -1.57 8.76 -3.64
C HIS A 244 -2.00 10.23 -3.80
N PRO A 245 -1.94 10.84 -5.01
CA PRO A 245 -2.27 12.25 -5.22
C PRO A 245 -3.62 12.68 -4.66
N ARG A 246 -4.66 11.87 -4.87
CA ARG A 246 -6.01 12.10 -4.32
C ARG A 246 -6.00 12.18 -2.78
N THR A 247 -5.29 11.28 -2.13
CA THR A 247 -5.17 11.25 -0.67
C THR A 247 -4.40 12.45 -0.15
N ALA A 248 -3.36 12.86 -0.88
CA ALA A 248 -2.58 14.05 -0.56
C ALA A 248 -3.44 15.33 -0.62
N GLU A 249 -4.35 15.44 -1.59
CA GLU A 249 -5.31 16.55 -1.67
C GLU A 249 -6.29 16.55 -0.49
N MET A 250 -6.87 15.38 -0.18
CA MET A 250 -7.80 15.23 0.95
C MET A 250 -7.12 15.57 2.28
N LEU A 251 -5.88 15.11 2.49
CA LEU A 251 -5.10 15.40 3.68
C LEU A 251 -4.86 16.90 3.83
N LEU A 252 -4.45 17.58 2.76
CA LEU A 252 -4.25 19.04 2.78
C LEU A 252 -5.54 19.79 3.09
N GLN A 253 -6.67 19.36 2.52
CA GLN A 253 -7.95 20.00 2.81
C GLN A 253 -8.35 19.83 4.28
N ILE A 254 -8.11 18.67 4.87
CA ILE A 254 -8.36 18.44 6.30
C ILE A 254 -7.47 19.33 7.16
N VAL A 255 -6.17 19.41 6.86
CA VAL A 255 -5.25 20.26 7.62
C VAL A 255 -5.67 21.73 7.53
N LYS A 256 -6.06 22.20 6.33
CA LYS A 256 -6.60 23.57 6.16
C LYS A 256 -7.86 23.81 6.98
N ASN A 257 -8.84 22.91 6.91
CA ASN A 257 -10.07 23.05 7.66
C ASN A 257 -9.79 23.14 9.17
N GLN A 258 -8.95 22.25 9.71
CA GLN A 258 -8.64 22.23 11.14
C GLN A 258 -7.81 23.45 11.61
N LEU A 259 -6.90 23.96 10.78
CA LEU A 259 -6.00 25.06 11.17
C LEU A 259 -6.53 26.45 10.82
N LEU A 260 -7.42 26.58 9.83
CA LEU A 260 -7.89 27.88 9.32
C LEU A 260 -9.40 28.05 9.45
N GLU A 261 -10.20 27.07 8.99
CA GLU A 261 -11.65 27.23 8.91
C GLU A 261 -12.32 27.08 10.29
N GLN A 262 -11.99 26.03 11.05
CA GLN A 262 -12.51 25.79 12.39
C GLN A 262 -12.15 26.91 13.39
N PRO A 263 -10.88 27.35 13.49
CA PRO A 263 -10.51 28.40 14.44
C PRO A 263 -10.73 29.83 13.91
N ALA A 264 -11.31 30.02 12.72
CA ALA A 264 -11.42 31.32 12.04
C ALA A 264 -11.95 32.44 12.94
N ASN A 265 -13.06 32.20 13.63
CA ASN A 265 -13.69 33.20 14.51
C ASN A 265 -12.78 33.57 15.70
N LYS A 266 -12.17 32.57 16.35
CA LYS A 266 -11.25 32.79 17.48
C LYS A 266 -9.99 33.53 17.03
N LEU A 267 -9.48 33.22 15.85
CA LEU A 267 -8.33 33.91 15.27
C LEU A 267 -8.66 35.37 14.94
N PHE A 268 -9.88 35.64 14.47
CA PHE A 268 -10.36 36.99 14.20
C PHE A 268 -10.49 37.81 15.49
N GLU A 269 -11.15 37.27 16.52
CA GLU A 269 -11.29 37.92 17.84
C GLU A 269 -9.92 38.21 18.46
N LYS A 270 -9.00 37.25 18.39
CA LYS A 270 -7.63 37.41 18.90
C LYS A 270 -6.88 38.52 18.16
N LYS A 271 -7.03 38.59 16.84
CA LYS A 271 -6.44 39.64 16.01
C LYS A 271 -6.97 41.03 16.39
N GLU A 272 -8.27 41.18 16.62
CA GLU A 272 -8.84 42.46 17.05
C GLU A 272 -8.33 42.87 18.44
N ALA A 273 -8.21 41.91 19.36
CA ALA A 273 -7.68 42.16 20.70
C ALA A 273 -6.19 42.57 20.70
N GLU A 274 -5.40 42.06 19.75
CA GLU A 274 -3.96 42.33 19.65
C GLU A 274 -3.63 43.75 19.13
N ASN A 275 -4.61 44.51 18.62
CA ASN A 275 -4.41 45.86 18.04
C ASN A 275 -3.22 45.92 17.06
N SER A 276 -2.91 44.80 16.40
CA SER A 276 -1.76 44.70 15.52
C SER A 276 -2.13 45.34 14.18
N GLY A 277 -1.61 46.55 13.96
CA GLY A 277 -1.66 47.18 12.64
C GLY A 277 -1.21 46.17 11.60
N ILE A 278 -2.06 45.94 10.59
CA ILE A 278 -1.86 44.90 9.57
C ILE A 278 -0.44 45.03 9.02
N THR A 279 0.41 44.07 9.35
CA THR A 279 1.67 43.91 8.64
C THR A 279 1.30 43.23 7.32
N MET A 280 1.71 43.80 6.19
CA MET A 280 1.45 43.29 4.83
C MET A 280 1.72 41.78 4.71
N ASP A 281 2.70 41.30 5.46
CA ASP A 281 3.14 39.91 5.61
C ASP A 281 2.05 38.95 6.12
N TYR A 282 1.15 39.38 7.02
CA TYR A 282 0.08 38.53 7.56
C TYR A 282 -0.98 38.18 6.51
N GLN A 283 -1.46 39.19 5.76
CA GLN A 283 -2.46 38.95 4.71
C GLN A 283 -1.85 38.18 3.54
N GLU A 284 -0.59 38.44 3.21
CA GLU A 284 0.14 37.67 2.20
C GLU A 284 0.27 36.19 2.59
N MET A 285 0.65 35.89 3.85
CA MET A 285 0.75 34.51 4.33
C MET A 285 -0.60 33.80 4.39
N LEU A 286 -1.66 34.48 4.84
CA LEU A 286 -3.02 33.93 4.80
C LEU A 286 -3.45 33.57 3.37
N SER A 287 -3.20 34.47 2.42
CA SER A 287 -3.51 34.23 1.01
C SER A 287 -2.73 33.03 0.46
N LYS A 288 -1.44 32.92 0.79
CA LYS A 288 -0.60 31.77 0.44
C LYS A 288 -1.12 30.46 1.04
N CYS A 289 -1.61 30.47 2.28
CA CYS A 289 -2.20 29.29 2.91
C CYS A 289 -3.51 28.86 2.22
N ALA A 290 -4.39 29.81 1.91
CA ALA A 290 -5.65 29.55 1.22
C ALA A 290 -5.39 28.97 -0.18
N ALA A 291 -4.45 29.56 -0.93
CA ALA A 291 -4.09 29.15 -2.29
C ALA A 291 -3.33 27.82 -2.38
N MET A 292 -2.92 27.22 -1.26
CA MET A 292 -2.06 26.03 -1.26
C MET A 292 -2.82 24.76 -1.72
N THR A 293 -2.92 24.51 -3.01
CA THR A 293 -3.45 23.27 -3.58
C THR A 293 -2.30 22.41 -4.13
N LEU A 294 -2.55 21.12 -4.36
CA LEU A 294 -1.68 20.32 -5.22
C LEU A 294 -1.99 20.74 -6.65
N GLU A 295 -0.96 21.12 -7.42
CA GLU A 295 -1.13 21.44 -8.84
C GLU A 295 -1.47 20.14 -9.56
N GLY A 296 -2.76 19.90 -9.78
CA GLY A 296 -3.24 18.65 -10.34
C GLY A 296 -4.76 18.41 -10.31
N GLY A 297 -5.57 19.40 -9.93
CA GLY A 297 -7.03 19.30 -9.93
C GLY A 297 -7.67 20.60 -10.43
N SER A 298 -8.34 20.50 -11.58
CA SER A 298 -9.23 21.46 -12.23
C SER A 298 -9.56 22.74 -11.43
N SER A 299 -9.12 23.87 -11.96
CA SER A 299 -9.64 25.20 -11.67
C SER A 299 -11.17 25.23 -11.69
N VAL A 300 -11.81 25.71 -10.61
CA VAL A 300 -12.96 26.64 -10.64
C VAL A 300 -13.14 27.25 -9.23
N SER A 301 -12.90 28.56 -9.15
CA SER A 301 -13.52 29.58 -8.27
C SER A 301 -13.67 29.37 -6.76
N THR A 302 -12.61 29.44 -5.96
CA THR A 302 -12.76 29.65 -4.49
C THR A 302 -11.93 30.80 -3.91
N THR A 303 -11.08 31.46 -4.69
CA THR A 303 -10.31 32.62 -4.21
C THR A 303 -11.09 33.94 -4.23
N GLU A 304 -12.08 34.10 -5.12
CA GLU A 304 -12.88 35.34 -5.19
C GLU A 304 -14.06 35.35 -4.20
N GLU A 305 -14.62 34.19 -3.85
CA GLU A 305 -15.73 34.11 -2.88
C GLU A 305 -15.26 34.36 -1.43
N TRP A 306 -14.03 33.96 -1.08
CA TRP A 306 -13.51 34.15 0.29
C TRP A 306 -13.14 35.60 0.60
N LEU A 307 -12.66 36.36 -0.40
CA LEU A 307 -12.38 37.80 -0.26
C LEU A 307 -13.66 38.65 -0.26
N ALA A 308 -14.76 38.15 -0.82
CA ALA A 308 -16.05 38.82 -0.84
C ALA A 308 -16.85 38.62 0.46
N ALA A 309 -16.72 37.46 1.12
CA ALA A 309 -17.47 37.16 2.35
C ALA A 309 -16.98 37.93 3.60
N ASN A 310 -15.78 38.53 3.57
CA ASN A 310 -15.17 39.25 4.69
C ASN A 310 -15.02 40.77 4.45
N LYS A 311 -15.80 41.32 3.52
CA LYS A 311 -16.01 42.77 3.35
C LYS A 311 -17.48 43.11 3.52
N CYS A 312 -17.99 43.00 4.74
CA CYS A 312 -19.11 43.76 5.29
C CYS A 312 -19.22 43.48 6.79
#